data_AF-A0A971VT93-F1
#
_entry.id   AF-A0A971VT93-F1
#
_cell.length_a   1.000
_cell.length_b   1.000
_cell.length_c   1.000
_cell.angle_alpha   90.00
_cell.angle_beta   90.00
_cell.angle_gamma   90.00
#
_symmetry.space_group_name_H-M   'P 1'
#
loop_
_entity.id
_entity.type
_entity.pdbx_description
1 polymer ?
#
loop_
_entity_poly.entity_id
_entity_poly.type
_entity_poly.pdbx_seq_one_letter_code
_entity_poly.pdbx_strand_id
1 'polypeptide(L)'
;MGAIQAANENKDGDILFGLNETRWGQVVNGIYDNVKLVDWTPSWADEVGEYAYPGRAYGLVIQNILMLYRNDELGTNGKEVKFKHWADLVDSGYTWYRQGKVGGTTNSNINTSLLYAFVDPASPAGGISIDGWKMLWKYCENGIFTGDSYGFDPLNRGDVQIGTFYSSSLYGAIDAAAEGSKNPLLGTMQPENWALVDIEDGTYYIAEYLGILDRPGRTQEQTEAVTAFAEWFGSAEVQAMWGEEFDSYPCNEKAVEALYPDGKPGIYTIKNFALNKVEGTEMTYAEYVGAHASEWTNIMTNLGFFWADAASASKEPDWDTLDWATLTQSK
;
A
#
# COMPACT_ATOMS: atom_id res chain seq x y z
N MET A 1 -10.66 5.19 19.55
CA MET A 1 -9.40 4.46 19.79
C MET A 1 -9.00 3.79 18.50
N GLY A 2 -7.74 3.88 18.09
CA GLY A 2 -7.26 3.21 16.87
C GLY A 2 -7.27 1.69 17.05
N ALA A 3 -7.44 0.94 15.95
CA ALA A 3 -7.50 -0.53 15.98
C ALA A 3 -6.29 -1.18 16.66
N ILE A 4 -5.09 -0.58 16.52
CA ILE A 4 -3.85 -1.05 17.17
C ILE A 4 -3.92 -0.91 18.69
N GLN A 5 -4.41 0.23 19.19
CA GLN A 5 -4.59 0.45 20.62
C GLN A 5 -5.61 -0.53 21.19
N ALA A 6 -6.74 -0.72 20.49
CA ALA A 6 -7.75 -1.70 20.89
C ALA A 6 -7.19 -3.14 20.91
N ALA A 7 -6.40 -3.51 19.90
CA ALA A 7 -5.86 -4.86 19.74
C ALA A 7 -4.91 -5.29 20.87
N ASN A 8 -4.27 -4.35 21.58
CA ASN A 8 -3.39 -4.65 22.71
C ASN A 8 -3.89 -4.05 24.04
N GLU A 9 -5.20 -3.82 24.19
CA GLU A 9 -5.79 -3.27 25.43
C GLU A 9 -5.49 -4.15 26.65
N ASN A 10 -5.59 -5.48 26.47
CA ASN A 10 -5.32 -6.46 27.51
C ASN A 10 -3.82 -6.68 27.77
N LYS A 11 -2.95 -6.14 26.90
CA LYS A 11 -1.48 -6.29 26.96
C LYS A 11 -1.08 -7.75 27.12
N ASP A 12 -1.72 -8.64 26.38
CA ASP A 12 -1.51 -10.09 26.40
C ASP A 12 -0.79 -10.60 25.15
N GLY A 13 -0.71 -9.79 24.09
CA GLY A 13 -0.02 -10.11 22.84
C GLY A 13 1.49 -10.31 23.01
N ASP A 14 2.02 -11.30 22.28
CA ASP A 14 3.45 -11.61 22.30
C ASP A 14 4.23 -11.04 21.10
N ILE A 15 3.56 -10.97 19.95
CA ILE A 15 4.10 -10.52 18.67
C ILE A 15 3.14 -9.49 18.07
N LEU A 16 3.70 -8.50 17.39
CA LEU A 16 2.98 -7.64 16.46
C LEU A 16 3.44 -7.96 15.04
N PHE A 17 2.50 -8.33 14.17
CA PHE A 17 2.76 -8.74 12.79
C PHE A 17 1.66 -8.20 11.85
N GLY A 18 2.01 -7.95 10.58
CA GLY A 18 1.07 -7.59 9.51
C GLY A 18 0.81 -6.09 9.37
N LEU A 19 1.38 -5.25 10.23
CA LEU A 19 1.32 -3.81 10.06
C LEU A 19 2.34 -3.35 9.00
N ASN A 20 1.99 -2.31 8.24
CA ASN A 20 2.87 -1.67 7.26
C ASN A 20 3.79 -0.60 7.87
N GLU A 21 4.72 -0.05 7.09
CA GLU A 21 5.67 1.02 7.44
C GLU A 21 4.98 2.19 8.11
N THR A 22 3.85 2.62 7.54
CA THR A 22 3.08 3.75 8.08
C THR A 22 2.68 3.49 9.52
N ARG A 23 2.20 2.28 9.84
CA ARG A 23 1.78 1.91 11.19
C ARG A 23 2.97 1.57 12.09
N TRP A 24 4.01 0.93 11.56
CA TRP A 24 5.22 0.64 12.34
C TRP A 24 5.98 1.90 12.73
N GLY A 25 6.07 2.89 11.85
CA GLY A 25 6.60 4.20 12.20
C GLY A 25 5.86 4.82 13.39
N GLN A 26 4.52 4.72 13.42
CA GLN A 26 3.72 5.20 14.56
C GLN A 26 3.99 4.40 15.84
N VAL A 27 4.12 3.07 15.75
CA VAL A 27 4.43 2.20 16.90
C VAL A 27 5.83 2.48 17.44
N VAL A 28 6.85 2.52 16.58
CA VAL A 28 8.26 2.77 16.95
C VAL A 28 8.42 4.17 17.57
N ASN A 29 7.69 5.16 17.04
CA ASN A 29 7.68 6.52 17.59
C ASN A 29 6.80 6.68 18.84
N GLY A 30 6.24 5.59 19.38
CA GLY A 30 5.55 5.60 20.67
C GLY A 30 4.19 6.29 20.68
N ILE A 31 3.50 6.37 19.53
CA ILE A 31 2.17 7.01 19.44
C ILE A 31 1.11 6.24 20.23
N TYR A 32 1.31 4.93 20.44
CA TYR A 32 0.35 4.06 21.14
C TYR A 32 0.86 3.70 22.54
N ASP A 33 0.31 4.34 23.58
CA ASP A 33 0.75 4.19 24.98
C ASP A 33 0.77 2.75 25.50
N ASN A 34 -0.12 1.90 25.00
CA ASN A 34 -0.24 0.50 25.42
C ASN A 34 0.53 -0.48 24.53
N VAL A 35 1.26 -0.01 23.53
CA VAL A 35 2.11 -0.83 22.68
C VAL A 35 3.56 -0.51 23.03
N LYS A 36 4.23 -1.49 23.62
CA LYS A 36 5.66 -1.42 23.92
C LYS A 36 6.36 -2.54 23.18
N LEU A 37 7.60 -2.31 22.78
CA LEU A 37 8.41 -3.27 22.04
C LEU A 37 9.63 -3.69 22.86
N VAL A 38 10.02 -4.95 22.73
CA VAL A 38 11.31 -5.45 23.19
C VAL A 38 12.39 -4.96 22.23
N ASP A 39 13.55 -4.56 22.74
CA ASP A 39 14.74 -4.35 21.91
C ASP A 39 15.24 -5.70 21.40
N TRP A 40 15.13 -5.93 20.09
CA TRP A 40 15.42 -7.21 19.46
C TRP A 40 16.05 -7.03 18.07
N THR A 41 17.03 -7.86 17.76
CA THR A 41 17.66 -7.94 16.44
C THR A 41 17.76 -9.41 16.05
N PRO A 42 17.04 -9.86 15.01
CA PRO A 42 17.11 -11.23 14.56
C PRO A 42 18.46 -11.57 13.94
N SER A 43 18.78 -12.87 13.89
CA SER A 43 19.95 -13.37 13.16
C SER A 43 19.91 -13.07 11.65
N TRP A 44 18.71 -12.88 11.10
CA TRP A 44 18.45 -12.56 9.69
C TRP A 44 18.26 -11.06 9.42
N ALA A 45 18.55 -10.17 10.39
CA ALA A 45 18.34 -8.73 10.24
C ALA A 45 19.01 -8.11 9.00
N ASP A 46 20.23 -8.56 8.67
CA ASP A 46 20.97 -8.05 7.51
C ASP A 46 20.44 -8.62 6.17
N GLU A 47 19.50 -9.58 6.21
CA GLU A 47 18.95 -10.23 5.03
C GLU A 47 17.70 -9.52 4.50
N VAL A 48 17.16 -8.51 5.20
CA VAL A 48 15.94 -7.78 4.80
C VAL A 48 16.19 -6.37 4.26
N GLY A 49 17.46 -5.98 4.13
CA GLY A 49 17.87 -4.72 3.49
C GLY A 49 17.22 -3.48 4.12
N GLU A 50 16.50 -2.71 3.30
CA GLU A 50 15.84 -1.47 3.73
C GLU A 50 14.58 -1.68 4.58
N TYR A 51 14.03 -2.90 4.64
CA TYR A 51 12.83 -3.23 5.39
C TYR A 51 13.16 -3.54 6.86
N ALA A 52 13.80 -2.60 7.53
CA ALA A 52 14.21 -2.73 8.93
C ALA A 52 13.95 -1.46 9.74
N TYR A 53 13.40 -1.65 10.94
CA TYR A 53 13.47 -0.71 12.06
C TYR A 53 14.48 -1.28 13.07
N PRO A 54 15.76 -0.87 13.00
CA PRO A 54 16.83 -1.50 13.76
C PRO A 54 16.52 -1.59 15.26
N GLY A 55 16.70 -2.78 15.82
CA GLY A 55 16.41 -3.09 17.21
C GLY A 55 14.93 -3.21 17.56
N ARG A 56 13.99 -3.06 16.60
CA ARG A 56 12.55 -2.95 16.89
C ARG A 56 11.66 -3.86 16.06
N ALA A 57 11.78 -3.82 14.74
CA ALA A 57 10.93 -4.59 13.84
C ALA A 57 11.61 -4.81 12.49
N TYR A 58 11.28 -5.92 11.82
CA TYR A 58 11.92 -6.31 10.56
C TYR A 58 10.88 -6.87 9.60
N GLY A 59 11.02 -6.55 8.31
CA GLY A 59 10.08 -6.90 7.26
C GLY A 59 10.05 -8.40 6.99
N LEU A 60 8.86 -8.94 6.73
CA LEU A 60 8.65 -10.32 6.32
C LEU A 60 8.17 -10.40 4.89
N VAL A 61 7.10 -9.69 4.55
CA VAL A 61 6.42 -9.82 3.25
C VAL A 61 6.24 -8.46 2.60
N ILE A 62 6.47 -8.37 1.29
CA ILE A 62 6.22 -7.19 0.47
C ILE A 62 4.83 -7.27 -0.17
N GLN A 63 4.09 -6.17 -0.08
CA GLN A 63 2.77 -5.97 -0.64
C GLN A 63 2.76 -4.68 -1.47
N ASN A 64 2.85 -4.82 -2.80
CA ASN A 64 2.83 -3.68 -3.71
C ASN A 64 1.40 -3.34 -4.10
N ILE A 65 1.09 -2.04 -4.20
CA ILE A 65 -0.04 -1.61 -5.02
C ILE A 65 0.44 -1.41 -6.45
N LEU A 66 -0.12 -2.15 -7.40
CA LEU A 66 0.31 -2.14 -8.80
C LEU A 66 -0.69 -1.35 -9.62
N MET A 67 -0.22 -0.59 -10.61
CA MET A 67 -1.05 -0.04 -11.68
C MET A 67 -0.88 -0.89 -12.93
N LEU A 68 -1.97 -1.51 -13.36
CA LEU A 68 -2.03 -2.48 -14.44
C LEU A 68 -2.83 -1.89 -15.60
N TYR A 69 -2.45 -2.24 -16.82
CA TYR A 69 -3.23 -1.91 -18.01
C TYR A 69 -3.35 -3.10 -18.95
N ARG A 70 -4.44 -3.15 -19.73
CA ARG A 70 -4.56 -4.08 -20.84
C ARG A 70 -3.76 -3.58 -22.04
N ASN A 71 -2.99 -4.43 -22.69
CA ASN A 71 -2.23 -4.06 -23.88
C ASN A 71 -2.89 -4.55 -25.18
N ASP A 72 -4.08 -5.15 -25.11
CA ASP A 72 -4.89 -5.57 -26.27
C ASP A 72 -5.87 -4.48 -26.73
N GLU A 73 -6.80 -4.82 -27.63
CA GLU A 73 -7.78 -3.89 -28.20
C GLU A 73 -8.78 -3.29 -27.18
N LEU A 74 -8.93 -3.91 -26.00
CA LEU A 74 -9.76 -3.39 -24.92
C LEU A 74 -9.00 -2.38 -24.05
N GLY A 75 -7.69 -2.27 -24.24
CA GLY A 75 -6.82 -1.38 -23.50
C GLY A 75 -6.08 -0.41 -24.39
N THR A 76 -4.74 -0.48 -24.35
CA THR A 76 -3.85 0.48 -24.99
C THR A 76 -3.47 0.10 -26.42
N ASN A 77 -3.99 -1.03 -26.93
CA ASN A 77 -3.75 -1.54 -28.27
C ASN A 77 -2.26 -1.60 -28.64
N GLY A 78 -1.48 -2.25 -27.77
CA GLY A 78 -0.05 -2.50 -27.89
C GLY A 78 0.84 -1.34 -27.49
N LYS A 79 0.29 -0.21 -27.03
CA LYS A 79 1.09 0.94 -26.60
C LYS A 79 1.52 0.79 -25.15
N GLU A 80 2.82 0.97 -24.91
CA GLU A 80 3.36 1.11 -23.56
C GLU A 80 2.77 2.35 -22.88
N VAL A 81 2.41 2.22 -21.61
CA VAL A 81 1.97 3.35 -20.76
C VAL A 81 3.11 3.72 -19.83
N LYS A 82 3.53 4.98 -19.91
CA LYS A 82 4.60 5.53 -19.09
C LYS A 82 4.12 6.81 -18.42
N PHE A 83 4.32 6.89 -17.12
CA PHE A 83 4.02 8.05 -16.31
C PHE A 83 5.26 8.46 -15.53
N LYS A 84 5.34 9.75 -15.20
CA LYS A 84 6.29 10.22 -14.21
C LYS A 84 5.74 9.96 -12.81
N HIS A 85 4.47 10.31 -12.61
CA HIS A 85 3.76 10.22 -11.34
C HIS A 85 2.49 9.38 -11.49
N TRP A 86 2.03 8.71 -10.42
CA TRP A 86 0.74 8.01 -10.42
C TRP A 86 -0.43 8.92 -10.85
N ALA A 87 -0.35 10.20 -10.49
CA ALA A 87 -1.32 11.22 -10.84
C ALA A 87 -1.48 11.45 -12.34
N ASP A 88 -0.46 11.17 -13.17
CA ASP A 88 -0.53 11.40 -14.62
C ASP A 88 -1.65 10.57 -15.27
N LEU A 89 -2.14 9.53 -14.58
CA LEU A 89 -3.32 8.77 -14.97
C LEU A 89 -4.53 9.66 -15.31
N VAL A 90 -4.79 10.72 -14.55
CA VAL A 90 -5.97 11.57 -14.73
C VAL A 90 -5.95 12.39 -16.03
N ASP A 91 -4.78 12.52 -16.65
CA ASP A 91 -4.55 13.24 -17.91
C ASP A 91 -4.13 12.31 -19.06
N SER A 92 -4.10 10.99 -18.82
CA SER A 92 -3.62 10.00 -19.78
C SER A 92 -4.55 9.77 -20.98
N GLY A 93 -5.84 10.12 -20.84
CA GLY A 93 -6.88 9.83 -21.81
C GLY A 93 -7.38 8.39 -21.80
N TYR A 94 -6.85 7.53 -20.92
CA TYR A 94 -7.37 6.18 -20.69
C TYR A 94 -8.48 6.18 -19.66
N THR A 95 -9.37 5.18 -19.70
CA THR A 95 -10.33 4.93 -18.62
C THR A 95 -9.67 4.14 -17.48
N TRP A 96 -10.03 4.47 -16.24
CA TRP A 96 -9.51 3.76 -15.06
C TRP A 96 -10.62 3.37 -14.10
N TYR A 97 -10.36 2.31 -13.33
CA TYR A 97 -11.15 2.02 -12.14
C TYR A 97 -10.78 2.98 -11.01
N ARG A 98 -11.78 3.46 -10.26
CA ARG A 98 -11.58 4.14 -8.97
C ARG A 98 -12.34 3.44 -7.85
N GLN A 99 -11.85 3.58 -6.61
CA GLN A 99 -12.51 2.96 -5.46
C GLN A 99 -13.85 3.61 -5.06
N GLY A 100 -14.71 2.83 -4.39
CA GLY A 100 -16.05 3.26 -3.97
C GLY A 100 -16.14 4.00 -2.63
N LYS A 101 -15.05 4.07 -1.86
CA LYS A 101 -15.03 4.63 -0.49
C LYS A 101 -13.64 5.10 -0.08
N VAL A 102 -13.56 6.01 0.89
CA VAL A 102 -12.30 6.52 1.47
C VAL A 102 -11.51 5.43 2.21
N GLY A 103 -12.19 4.66 3.06
CA GLY A 103 -11.54 3.76 4.01
C GLY A 103 -11.03 2.44 3.41
N GLY A 104 -10.08 1.82 4.12
CA GLY A 104 -9.43 0.55 3.76
C GLY A 104 -7.98 0.75 3.34
N THR A 105 -7.08 -0.14 3.76
CA THR A 105 -5.63 -0.01 3.54
C THR A 105 -5.28 0.16 2.07
N THR A 106 -5.86 -0.68 1.19
CA THR A 106 -5.63 -0.59 -0.26
C THR A 106 -6.04 0.76 -0.83
N ASN A 107 -7.23 1.25 -0.46
CA ASN A 107 -7.72 2.56 -0.91
C ASN A 107 -6.82 3.70 -0.41
N SER A 108 -6.36 3.60 0.84
CA SER A 108 -5.39 4.56 1.38
C SER A 108 -4.08 4.54 0.61
N ASN A 109 -3.54 3.37 0.27
CA ASN A 109 -2.29 3.26 -0.50
C ASN A 109 -2.42 3.77 -1.94
N ILE A 110 -3.58 3.59 -2.58
CA ILE A 110 -3.86 4.18 -3.90
C ILE A 110 -3.88 5.71 -3.78
N ASN A 111 -4.57 6.25 -2.78
CA ASN A 111 -4.65 7.68 -2.56
C ASN A 111 -3.30 8.30 -2.22
N THR A 112 -2.48 7.65 -1.38
CA THR A 112 -1.12 8.11 -1.07
C THR A 112 -0.27 8.09 -2.32
N SER A 113 -0.39 7.07 -3.17
CA SER A 113 0.35 7.01 -4.43
C SER A 113 0.00 8.16 -5.36
N LEU A 114 -1.29 8.48 -5.50
CA LEU A 114 -1.76 9.60 -6.31
C LEU A 114 -1.28 10.95 -5.75
N LEU A 115 -1.26 11.12 -4.42
CA LEU A 115 -0.88 12.38 -3.76
C LEU A 115 0.64 12.61 -3.65
N TYR A 116 1.47 11.60 -3.93
CA TYR A 116 2.92 11.65 -3.72
C TYR A 116 3.61 12.87 -4.35
N ALA A 117 3.29 13.17 -5.60
CA ALA A 117 3.89 14.29 -6.34
C ALA A 117 3.45 15.69 -5.85
N PHE A 118 2.49 15.74 -4.93
CA PHE A 118 1.83 16.96 -4.46
C PHE A 118 2.13 17.28 -2.99
N VAL A 119 3.08 16.56 -2.38
CA VAL A 119 3.51 16.83 -1.00
C VAL A 119 4.04 18.25 -0.88
N ASP A 120 3.49 18.98 0.08
CA ASP A 120 3.87 20.34 0.42
C ASP A 120 3.74 20.50 1.94
N PRO A 121 4.83 20.33 2.71
CA PRO A 121 4.80 20.44 4.16
C PRO A 121 4.31 21.80 4.70
N ALA A 122 4.32 22.86 3.89
CA ALA A 122 3.81 24.17 4.28
C ALA A 122 2.30 24.32 4.04
N SER A 123 1.68 23.38 3.30
CA SER A 123 0.26 23.47 2.95
C SER A 123 -0.64 23.26 4.17
N PRO A 124 -1.63 24.15 4.39
CA PRO A 124 -2.63 23.96 5.45
C PRO A 124 -3.58 22.80 5.14
N ALA A 125 -3.59 22.29 3.92
CA ALA A 125 -4.45 21.21 3.45
C ALA A 125 -3.87 19.84 3.79
N GLY A 126 -3.48 19.65 5.06
CA GLY A 126 -2.87 18.42 5.57
C GLY A 126 -1.52 18.10 4.95
N GLY A 127 -0.73 19.10 4.56
CA GLY A 127 0.60 18.85 3.99
C GLY A 127 0.61 18.40 2.52
N ILE A 128 -0.53 18.52 1.82
CA ILE A 128 -0.64 18.32 0.38
C ILE A 128 -1.05 19.65 -0.26
N SER A 129 -0.47 20.01 -1.38
CA SER A 129 -0.89 21.18 -2.15
C SER A 129 -2.38 21.12 -2.57
N ILE A 130 -3.01 22.27 -2.80
CA ILE A 130 -4.40 22.34 -3.26
C ILE A 130 -4.57 21.62 -4.61
N ASP A 131 -3.57 21.69 -5.49
CA ASP A 131 -3.59 21.00 -6.79
C ASP A 131 -3.56 19.47 -6.62
N GLY A 132 -2.95 18.94 -5.56
CA GLY A 132 -3.04 17.52 -5.22
C GLY A 132 -4.46 17.09 -4.86
N TRP A 133 -5.19 17.91 -4.09
CA TRP A 133 -6.59 17.63 -3.78
C TRP A 133 -7.50 17.74 -4.99
N LYS A 134 -7.27 18.73 -5.87
CA LYS A 134 -7.95 18.85 -7.18
C LYS A 134 -7.68 17.63 -8.07
N MET A 135 -6.43 17.18 -8.13
CA MET A 135 -6.07 15.98 -8.88
C MET A 135 -6.80 14.74 -8.35
N LEU A 136 -6.81 14.53 -7.03
CA LEU A 136 -7.52 13.39 -6.43
C LEU A 136 -9.03 13.49 -6.65
N TRP A 137 -9.60 14.70 -6.65
CA TRP A 137 -11.00 14.92 -6.99
C TRP A 137 -11.29 14.50 -8.43
N LYS A 138 -10.46 14.94 -9.37
CA LYS A 138 -10.54 14.57 -10.78
C LYS A 138 -10.43 13.06 -11.00
N TYR A 139 -9.54 12.40 -10.26
CA TYR A 139 -9.41 10.93 -10.26
C TYR A 139 -10.72 10.26 -9.83
N CYS A 140 -11.37 10.77 -8.79
CA CYS A 140 -12.66 10.26 -8.30
C CYS A 140 -13.81 10.54 -9.27
N GLU A 141 -13.87 11.75 -9.82
CA GLU A 141 -14.96 12.20 -10.68
C GLU A 141 -14.98 11.49 -12.03
N ASN A 142 -13.81 11.33 -12.65
CA ASN A 142 -13.70 10.75 -13.99
C ASN A 142 -13.39 9.25 -13.98
N GLY A 143 -13.04 8.69 -12.82
CA GLY A 143 -12.82 7.26 -12.68
C GLY A 143 -14.12 6.47 -12.66
N ILE A 144 -14.06 5.27 -13.22
CA ILE A 144 -15.20 4.36 -13.33
C ILE A 144 -15.29 3.52 -12.06
N PHE A 145 -16.44 3.58 -11.37
CA PHE A 145 -16.77 2.64 -10.31
C PHE A 145 -17.81 1.66 -10.81
N THR A 146 -17.44 0.38 -10.78
CA THR A 146 -18.22 -0.74 -11.31
C THR A 146 -18.93 -1.55 -10.22
N GLY A 147 -18.84 -1.13 -8.96
CA GLY A 147 -19.35 -1.88 -7.81
C GLY A 147 -18.38 -2.94 -7.26
N ASP A 148 -17.29 -3.22 -7.98
CA ASP A 148 -16.24 -4.14 -7.53
C ASP A 148 -15.43 -3.56 -6.37
N SER A 149 -14.80 -4.45 -5.61
CA SER A 149 -13.94 -4.06 -4.48
C SER A 149 -12.58 -3.52 -4.93
N TYR A 150 -12.08 -4.00 -6.06
CA TYR A 150 -10.74 -3.68 -6.58
C TYR A 150 -10.75 -3.52 -8.09
N GLY A 151 -9.68 -2.92 -8.64
CA GLY A 151 -9.56 -2.64 -10.06
C GLY A 151 -9.25 -3.85 -10.95
N PHE A 152 -8.93 -5.01 -10.38
CA PHE A 152 -8.65 -6.22 -11.16
C PHE A 152 -9.88 -6.68 -11.95
N ASP A 153 -11.04 -6.83 -11.31
CA ASP A 153 -12.24 -7.35 -11.96
C ASP A 153 -12.70 -6.51 -13.16
N PRO A 154 -12.84 -5.17 -13.07
CA PRO A 154 -13.21 -4.36 -14.23
C PRO A 154 -12.13 -4.35 -15.31
N LEU A 155 -10.84 -4.40 -14.94
CA LEU A 155 -9.75 -4.54 -15.92
C LEU A 155 -9.82 -5.89 -16.64
N ASN A 156 -10.11 -6.95 -15.90
CA ASN A 156 -10.24 -8.30 -16.40
C ASN A 156 -11.44 -8.44 -17.36
N ARG A 157 -12.55 -7.76 -17.07
CA ARG A 157 -13.72 -7.72 -17.99
C ARG A 157 -13.49 -6.82 -19.21
N GLY A 158 -12.55 -5.88 -19.13
CA GLY A 158 -12.32 -4.84 -20.14
C GLY A 158 -13.27 -3.65 -20.01
N ASP A 159 -13.86 -3.45 -18.82
CA ASP A 159 -14.71 -2.29 -18.51
C ASP A 159 -13.87 -1.00 -18.38
N VAL A 160 -12.60 -1.16 -18.02
CA VAL A 160 -11.61 -0.09 -17.89
C VAL A 160 -10.30 -0.50 -18.57
N GLN A 161 -9.51 0.48 -18.99
CA GLN A 161 -8.21 0.24 -19.62
C GLN A 161 -7.08 0.11 -18.59
N ILE A 162 -7.24 0.77 -17.43
CA ILE A 162 -6.27 0.79 -16.34
C ILE A 162 -6.96 0.45 -15.01
N GLY A 163 -6.33 -0.41 -14.22
CA GLY A 163 -6.80 -0.79 -12.89
C GLY A 163 -5.66 -0.86 -11.88
N THR A 164 -6.01 -0.88 -10.60
CA THR A 164 -5.04 -1.07 -9.51
C THR A 164 -5.31 -2.36 -8.76
N PHE A 165 -4.25 -3.11 -8.44
CA PHE A 165 -4.37 -4.36 -7.69
C PHE A 165 -3.13 -4.65 -6.83
N TYR A 166 -3.28 -5.46 -5.79
CA TYR A 166 -2.17 -5.81 -4.90
C TYR A 166 -1.38 -6.99 -5.45
N SER A 167 -0.05 -7.00 -5.21
CA SER A 167 0.84 -8.02 -5.80
C SER A 167 0.56 -9.45 -5.34
N SER A 168 0.26 -9.66 -4.06
CA SER A 168 0.16 -11.01 -3.44
C SER A 168 -1.02 -11.88 -3.87
N SER A 169 -1.91 -11.37 -4.70
CA SER A 169 -2.94 -12.21 -5.32
C SER A 169 -3.08 -11.95 -6.80
N LEU A 170 -2.15 -11.20 -7.41
CA LEU A 170 -2.25 -10.88 -8.82
C LEU A 170 -2.18 -12.15 -9.66
N TYR A 171 -1.22 -13.05 -9.41
CA TYR A 171 -1.08 -14.25 -10.22
C TYR A 171 -2.24 -15.23 -10.00
N GLY A 172 -2.64 -15.46 -8.75
CA GLY A 172 -3.84 -16.25 -8.47
C GLY A 172 -5.11 -15.68 -9.11
N ALA A 173 -5.25 -14.35 -9.14
CA ALA A 173 -6.39 -13.69 -9.81
C ALA A 173 -6.33 -13.84 -11.33
N ILE A 174 -5.13 -13.81 -11.94
CA ILE A 174 -4.94 -14.07 -13.36
C ILE A 174 -5.27 -15.53 -13.71
N ASP A 175 -4.84 -16.50 -12.89
CA ASP A 175 -5.15 -17.92 -13.11
C ASP A 175 -6.68 -18.18 -13.05
N ALA A 176 -7.39 -17.46 -12.17
CA ALA A 176 -8.84 -17.52 -12.06
C ALA A 176 -9.60 -16.55 -13.00
N ALA A 177 -8.89 -15.77 -13.84
CA ALA A 177 -9.48 -14.66 -14.59
C ALA A 177 -10.65 -15.08 -15.50
N ALA A 178 -10.59 -16.29 -16.06
CA ALA A 178 -11.61 -16.85 -16.95
C ALA A 178 -12.95 -17.13 -16.25
N GLU A 179 -12.98 -17.24 -14.92
CA GLU A 179 -14.22 -17.42 -14.16
C GLU A 179 -15.09 -16.15 -14.16
N GLY A 180 -14.44 -14.98 -14.18
CA GLY A 180 -15.09 -13.68 -14.05
C GLY A 180 -15.20 -12.87 -15.34
N SER A 181 -14.61 -13.33 -16.46
CA SER A 181 -14.52 -12.55 -17.70
C SER A 181 -14.58 -13.41 -18.95
N LYS A 182 -15.22 -12.87 -20.00
CA LYS A 182 -15.15 -13.42 -21.37
C LYS A 182 -13.89 -13.00 -22.12
N ASN A 183 -13.15 -12.03 -21.57
CA ASN A 183 -11.92 -11.45 -22.12
C ASN A 183 -10.79 -11.54 -21.07
N PRO A 184 -10.49 -12.73 -20.51
CA PRO A 184 -9.65 -12.85 -19.34
C PRO A 184 -8.27 -12.22 -19.54
N LEU A 185 -7.68 -11.71 -18.46
CA LEU A 185 -6.24 -11.46 -18.43
C LEU A 185 -5.50 -12.79 -18.49
N LEU A 186 -4.41 -12.83 -19.23
CA LEU A 186 -3.65 -14.04 -19.54
C LEU A 186 -2.16 -13.82 -19.25
N GLY A 187 -1.51 -14.88 -18.79
CA GLY A 187 -0.09 -14.92 -18.48
C GLY A 187 0.25 -14.26 -17.14
N THR A 188 0.88 -15.02 -16.24
CA THR A 188 1.30 -14.54 -14.90
C THR A 188 2.67 -13.86 -14.96
N MET A 189 3.75 -14.62 -14.81
CA MET A 189 5.13 -14.11 -14.90
C MET A 189 5.52 -13.67 -16.32
N GLN A 190 4.75 -14.07 -17.32
CA GLN A 190 4.89 -13.66 -18.71
C GLN A 190 3.53 -13.11 -19.19
N PRO A 191 3.23 -11.83 -18.91
CA PRO A 191 1.95 -11.22 -19.28
C PRO A 191 1.69 -11.30 -20.79
N GLU A 192 0.49 -11.75 -21.18
CA GLU A 192 0.13 -11.88 -22.61
C GLU A 192 -0.67 -10.69 -23.12
N ASN A 193 -1.66 -10.23 -22.35
CA ASN A 193 -2.58 -9.15 -22.73
C ASN A 193 -2.70 -8.02 -21.70
N TRP A 194 -1.77 -7.98 -20.74
CA TRP A 194 -1.66 -6.92 -19.74
C TRP A 194 -0.20 -6.56 -19.50
N ALA A 195 0.03 -5.44 -18.84
CA ALA A 195 1.35 -5.05 -18.35
C ALA A 195 1.22 -4.08 -17.17
N LEU A 196 2.34 -3.82 -16.50
CA LEU A 196 2.46 -2.76 -15.51
C LEU A 196 2.68 -1.42 -16.19
N VAL A 197 2.01 -0.39 -15.69
CA VAL A 197 2.35 0.98 -16.06
C VAL A 197 3.77 1.28 -15.56
N ASP A 198 4.63 1.80 -16.44
CA ASP A 198 5.98 2.22 -16.09
C ASP A 198 5.91 3.61 -15.46
N ILE A 199 6.05 3.68 -14.14
CA ILE A 199 5.95 4.92 -13.36
C ILE A 199 7.33 5.27 -12.82
N GLU A 200 7.86 6.45 -13.17
CA GLU A 200 9.24 6.86 -12.83
C GLU A 200 9.51 6.85 -11.31
N ASP A 201 8.52 7.32 -10.53
CA ASP A 201 8.54 7.29 -9.07
C ASP A 201 8.52 5.87 -8.50
N GLY A 202 7.96 4.91 -9.25
CA GLY A 202 7.70 3.55 -8.80
C GLY A 202 6.31 3.40 -8.18
N THR A 203 6.21 2.64 -7.08
CA THR A 203 4.96 2.47 -6.33
C THR A 203 5.13 2.67 -4.83
N TYR A 204 4.02 2.87 -4.13
CA TYR A 204 3.97 2.88 -2.68
C TYR A 204 4.04 1.43 -2.20
N TYR A 205 5.25 0.96 -1.90
CA TYR A 205 5.40 -0.38 -1.35
C TYR A 205 5.03 -0.33 0.12
N ILE A 206 4.36 -1.40 0.56
CA ILE A 206 4.27 -1.68 1.98
C ILE A 206 4.87 -3.06 2.27
N ALA A 207 5.82 -3.13 3.18
CA ALA A 207 6.25 -4.36 3.80
C ALA A 207 5.44 -4.59 5.08
N GLU A 208 5.12 -5.85 5.37
CA GLU A 208 4.56 -6.27 6.64
C GLU A 208 5.69 -6.67 7.58
N TYR A 209 5.79 -6.00 8.73
CA TYR A 209 6.89 -6.24 9.66
C TYR A 209 6.45 -7.07 10.86
N LEU A 210 7.45 -7.71 11.44
CA LEU A 210 7.40 -8.45 12.69
C LEU A 210 8.16 -7.70 13.78
N GLY A 211 7.56 -7.56 14.96
CA GLY A 211 8.25 -7.13 16.17
C GLY A 211 7.69 -7.79 17.41
N ILE A 212 8.50 -7.80 18.48
CA ILE A 212 8.16 -8.46 19.73
C ILE A 212 7.54 -7.44 20.69
N LEU A 213 6.32 -7.71 21.15
CA LEU A 213 5.65 -6.86 22.14
C LEU A 213 6.30 -7.06 23.51
N ASP A 214 6.56 -5.97 24.23
CA ASP A 214 6.95 -6.00 25.64
C ASP A 214 5.70 -6.18 26.50
N ARG A 215 5.54 -7.42 26.99
CA ARG A 215 4.38 -7.84 27.77
C ARG A 215 4.70 -7.82 29.27
N PRO A 216 3.94 -7.06 30.08
CA PRO A 216 4.12 -7.07 31.54
C PRO A 216 4.03 -8.48 32.12
N GLY A 217 5.02 -8.85 32.95
CA GLY A 217 5.04 -10.15 33.62
C GLY A 217 5.44 -11.33 32.74
N ARG A 218 5.90 -11.11 31.50
CA ARG A 218 6.52 -12.17 30.69
C ARG A 218 7.79 -12.66 31.39
N THR A 219 7.92 -13.98 31.57
CA THR A 219 9.12 -14.58 32.15
C THR A 219 10.28 -14.58 31.14
N GLN A 220 11.49 -14.83 31.62
CA GLN A 220 12.66 -14.99 30.74
C GLN A 220 12.45 -16.16 29.75
N GLU A 221 11.99 -17.31 30.23
CA GLU A 221 11.71 -18.49 29.39
C GLU A 221 10.66 -18.18 28.31
N GLN A 222 9.59 -17.45 28.66
CA GLN A 222 8.60 -17.02 27.67
C GLN A 222 9.20 -16.03 26.66
N THR A 223 10.08 -15.14 27.09
CA THR A 223 10.77 -14.19 26.21
C THR A 223 11.68 -14.93 25.22
N GLU A 224 12.40 -15.94 25.69
CA GLU A 224 13.22 -16.81 24.84
C GLU A 224 12.36 -17.58 23.82
N ALA A 225 11.21 -18.12 24.23
CA ALA A 225 10.31 -18.82 23.33
C ALA A 225 9.72 -17.90 22.23
N VAL A 226 9.30 -16.69 22.60
CA VAL A 226 8.78 -15.70 21.63
C VAL A 226 9.87 -15.22 20.68
N THR A 227 11.09 -15.03 21.19
CA THR A 227 12.26 -14.67 20.37
C THR A 227 12.60 -15.81 19.40
N ALA A 228 12.61 -17.06 19.86
CA ALA A 228 12.86 -18.23 19.01
C ALA A 228 11.79 -18.38 17.91
N PHE A 229 10.52 -18.07 18.20
CA PHE A 229 9.49 -18.00 17.18
C PHE A 229 9.78 -16.91 16.14
N ALA A 230 10.19 -15.72 16.56
CA ALA A 230 10.51 -14.63 15.65
C ALA A 230 11.75 -14.90 14.78
N GLU A 231 12.77 -15.56 15.34
CA GLU A 231 13.93 -16.08 14.59
C GLU A 231 13.50 -17.09 13.53
N TRP A 232 12.70 -18.09 13.92
CA TRP A 232 12.18 -19.11 12.99
C TRP A 232 11.32 -18.48 11.90
N PHE A 233 10.36 -17.63 12.27
CA PHE A 233 9.35 -17.13 11.34
C PHE A 233 9.96 -16.27 10.23
N GLY A 234 10.91 -15.39 10.55
CA GLY A 234 11.57 -14.55 9.54
C GLY A 234 12.80 -15.15 8.88
N SER A 235 13.16 -16.39 9.21
CA SER A 235 14.28 -17.09 8.57
C SER A 235 14.03 -17.28 7.06
N ALA A 236 15.12 -17.32 6.29
CA ALA A 236 15.05 -17.49 4.85
C ALA A 236 14.28 -18.75 4.41
N GLU A 237 14.48 -19.88 5.12
CA GLU A 237 13.79 -21.14 4.83
C GLU A 237 12.28 -21.01 5.01
N VAL A 238 11.84 -20.45 6.15
CA VAL A 238 10.41 -20.32 6.45
C VAL A 238 9.74 -19.29 5.54
N GLN A 239 10.42 -18.17 5.26
CA GLN A 239 9.89 -17.15 4.35
C GLN A 239 9.82 -17.66 2.90
N ALA A 240 10.75 -18.52 2.47
CA ALA A 240 10.65 -19.19 1.17
C ALA A 240 9.45 -20.15 1.13
N MET A 241 9.28 -21.02 2.13
CA MET A 241 8.12 -21.92 2.21
C MET A 241 6.79 -21.16 2.25
N TRP A 242 6.74 -20.04 2.98
CA TRP A 242 5.55 -19.20 3.04
C TRP A 242 5.25 -18.56 1.69
N GLY A 243 6.27 -18.04 0.99
CA GLY A 243 6.11 -17.46 -0.33
C GLY A 243 5.61 -18.47 -1.37
N GLU A 244 6.08 -19.72 -1.30
CA GLU A 244 5.62 -20.81 -2.18
C GLU A 244 4.15 -21.17 -1.95
N GLU A 245 3.69 -21.23 -0.70
CA GLU A 245 2.30 -21.61 -0.36
C GLU A 245 1.30 -20.48 -0.63
N PHE A 246 1.69 -19.22 -0.37
CA PHE A 246 0.75 -18.09 -0.33
C PHE A 246 0.97 -17.04 -1.42
N ASP A 247 1.85 -17.29 -2.40
CA ASP A 247 2.21 -16.34 -3.46
C ASP A 247 2.66 -14.98 -2.90
N SER A 248 3.37 -15.04 -1.77
CA SER A 248 3.89 -13.85 -1.10
C SER A 248 5.35 -13.61 -1.50
N TYR A 249 5.75 -12.35 -1.51
CA TYR A 249 7.13 -11.99 -1.82
C TYR A 249 7.88 -11.64 -0.54
N PRO A 250 8.95 -12.37 -0.18
CA PRO A 250 9.64 -12.15 1.07
C PRO A 250 10.53 -10.90 1.01
N CYS A 251 10.65 -10.21 2.14
CA CYS A 251 11.67 -9.17 2.33
C CYS A 251 13.08 -9.78 2.42
N ASN A 252 13.18 -11.02 2.90
CA ASN A 252 14.44 -11.74 3.08
C ASN A 252 15.04 -12.09 1.70
N GLU A 253 16.18 -11.49 1.36
CA GLU A 253 16.83 -11.64 0.06
C GLU A 253 17.26 -13.08 -0.23
N LYS A 254 17.64 -13.86 0.79
CA LYS A 254 17.97 -15.28 0.61
C LYS A 254 16.74 -16.12 0.32
N ALA A 255 15.59 -15.78 0.92
CA ALA A 255 14.32 -16.41 0.58
C ALA A 255 13.91 -16.07 -0.88
N VAL A 256 14.13 -14.82 -1.31
CA VAL A 256 13.92 -14.40 -2.70
C VAL A 256 14.79 -15.21 -3.66
N GLU A 257 16.08 -15.38 -3.37
CA GLU A 257 16.99 -16.19 -4.19
C GLU A 257 16.53 -17.66 -4.29
N ALA A 258 15.99 -18.22 -3.20
CA ALA A 258 15.46 -19.58 -3.18
C ALA A 258 14.19 -19.74 -4.02
N LEU A 259 13.26 -18.77 -3.93
CA LEU A 259 11.99 -18.79 -4.67
C LEU A 259 12.16 -18.49 -6.15
N TYR A 260 13.09 -17.59 -6.49
CA TYR A 260 13.24 -17.04 -7.83
C TYR A 260 14.69 -17.18 -8.35
N PRO A 261 15.20 -18.43 -8.48
CA PRO A 261 16.58 -18.67 -8.90
C PRO A 261 16.88 -18.16 -10.32
N ASP A 262 15.84 -18.04 -11.15
CA ASP A 262 15.94 -17.56 -12.54
C ASP A 262 15.70 -16.04 -12.68
N GLY A 263 15.50 -15.33 -11.56
CA GLY A 263 15.36 -13.88 -11.52
C GLY A 263 14.05 -13.41 -10.87
N LYS A 264 14.12 -12.26 -10.19
CA LYS A 264 12.99 -11.64 -9.48
C LYS A 264 11.85 -11.29 -10.47
N PRO A 265 10.58 -11.61 -10.17
CA PRO A 265 9.46 -11.21 -11.01
C PRO A 265 9.37 -9.69 -11.12
N GLY A 266 9.04 -9.18 -12.32
CA GLY A 266 9.05 -7.74 -12.60
C GLY A 266 8.12 -6.91 -11.70
N ILE A 267 7.03 -7.51 -11.19
CA ILE A 267 6.11 -6.85 -10.25
C ILE A 267 6.76 -6.51 -8.90
N TYR A 268 7.91 -7.10 -8.58
CA TYR A 268 8.69 -6.88 -7.35
C TYR A 268 9.99 -6.10 -7.59
N THR A 269 10.29 -5.70 -8.83
CA THR A 269 11.49 -4.90 -9.16
C THR A 269 11.20 -3.40 -9.28
N ILE A 270 9.96 -2.96 -9.04
CA ILE A 270 9.55 -1.55 -9.10
C ILE A 270 10.24 -0.80 -7.93
N LYS A 271 10.45 0.51 -8.09
CA LYS A 271 11.02 1.33 -7.01
C LYS A 271 9.98 1.56 -5.91
N ASN A 272 10.43 1.59 -4.67
CA ASN A 272 9.61 1.95 -3.53
C ASN A 272 9.75 3.43 -3.16
N PHE A 273 8.79 4.27 -3.56
CA PHE A 273 8.85 5.68 -3.15
C PHE A 273 8.39 5.94 -1.71
N ALA A 274 7.81 4.95 -1.02
CA ALA A 274 7.39 5.12 0.38
C ALA A 274 8.58 5.41 1.31
N LEU A 275 9.78 4.95 0.95
CA LEU A 275 11.01 5.17 1.72
C LEU A 275 11.79 6.43 1.29
N ASN A 276 11.35 7.12 0.23
CA ASN A 276 11.97 8.37 -0.20
C ASN A 276 11.80 9.45 0.87
N LYS A 277 12.81 10.31 1.03
CA LYS A 277 12.73 11.46 1.93
C LYS A 277 11.79 12.53 1.36
N VAL A 278 10.95 13.10 2.22
CA VAL A 278 10.11 14.25 1.89
C VAL A 278 10.91 15.53 2.06
N GLU A 279 11.08 16.28 0.97
CA GLU A 279 11.80 17.55 0.96
C GLU A 279 11.22 18.51 2.02
N GLY A 280 12.10 19.19 2.75
CA GLY A 280 11.71 20.08 3.85
C GLY A 280 11.37 19.39 5.17
N THR A 281 11.54 18.06 5.27
CA THR A 281 11.35 17.28 6.50
C THR A 281 12.45 16.25 6.69
N GLU A 282 12.54 15.67 7.89
CA GLU A 282 13.40 14.50 8.16
C GLU A 282 12.69 13.15 7.91
N MET A 283 11.42 13.19 7.50
CA MET A 283 10.57 12.01 7.34
C MET A 283 10.79 11.33 5.99
N THR A 284 10.69 10.01 5.97
CA THR A 284 10.33 9.25 4.76
C THR A 284 8.88 9.54 4.36
N TYR A 285 8.50 9.24 3.13
CA TYR A 285 7.12 9.44 2.68
C TYR A 285 6.13 8.58 3.49
N ALA A 286 6.49 7.35 3.87
CA ALA A 286 5.67 6.49 4.72
C ALA A 286 5.43 7.09 6.13
N GLU A 287 6.46 7.71 6.72
CA GLU A 287 6.35 8.42 8.00
C GLU A 287 5.49 9.68 7.86
N TYR A 288 5.67 10.42 6.76
CA TYR A 288 4.85 11.59 6.42
C TYR A 288 3.37 11.23 6.28
N VAL A 289 3.07 10.18 5.51
CA VAL A 289 1.73 9.59 5.44
C VAL A 289 1.24 9.20 6.83
N GLY A 290 2.09 8.60 7.67
CA GLY A 290 1.74 8.22 9.04
C GLY A 290 1.34 9.42 9.91
N ALA A 291 2.01 10.55 9.75
CA ALA A 291 1.69 11.79 10.46
C ALA A 291 0.38 12.43 9.97
N HIS A 292 0.08 12.34 8.66
CA HIS A 292 -1.02 13.07 8.03
C HIS A 292 -2.25 12.22 7.66
N ALA A 293 -2.19 10.88 7.73
CA ALA A 293 -3.25 9.99 7.23
C ALA A 293 -4.64 10.27 7.83
N SER A 294 -4.70 10.67 9.10
CA SER A 294 -5.96 11.04 9.76
C SER A 294 -6.53 12.33 9.15
N GLU A 295 -5.70 13.35 8.94
CA GLU A 295 -6.11 14.61 8.29
C GLU A 295 -6.57 14.35 6.86
N TRP A 296 -5.86 13.54 6.09
CA TRP A 296 -6.24 13.20 4.72
C TRP A 296 -7.57 12.46 4.67
N THR A 297 -7.77 11.50 5.58
CA THR A 297 -9.06 10.78 5.73
C THR A 297 -10.19 11.73 6.06
N ASN A 298 -9.95 12.68 6.96
CA ASN A 298 -10.92 13.71 7.33
C ASN A 298 -11.24 14.62 6.17
N ILE A 299 -10.24 15.16 5.45
CA ILE A 299 -10.43 16.02 4.27
C ILE A 299 -11.30 15.29 3.23
N MET A 300 -10.93 14.06 2.87
CA MET A 300 -11.68 13.25 1.90
C MET A 300 -13.13 13.00 2.34
N THR A 301 -13.33 12.63 3.60
CA THR A 301 -14.67 12.40 4.18
C THR A 301 -15.48 13.69 4.24
N ASN A 302 -14.83 14.81 4.55
CA ASN A 302 -15.48 16.09 4.77
C ASN A 302 -15.95 16.72 3.47
N LEU A 303 -15.15 16.60 2.41
CA LEU A 303 -15.43 17.04 1.05
C LEU A 303 -16.31 16.05 0.26
N GLY A 304 -16.53 14.83 0.77
CA GLY A 304 -17.39 13.84 0.13
C GLY A 304 -16.75 13.12 -1.04
N PHE A 305 -15.44 12.85 -0.97
CA PHE A 305 -14.73 12.02 -1.92
C PHE A 305 -15.27 10.58 -1.93
N PHE A 306 -15.23 9.96 -3.10
CA PHE A 306 -15.59 8.57 -3.36
C PHE A 306 -17.05 8.23 -3.00
N TRP A 307 -17.91 8.28 -4.01
CA TRP A 307 -19.34 7.94 -3.93
C TRP A 307 -19.62 6.58 -4.54
N ALA A 308 -20.59 5.84 -3.99
CA ALA A 308 -20.97 4.53 -4.50
C ALA A 308 -21.73 4.61 -5.84
N ASP A 309 -22.38 5.74 -6.14
CA ASP A 309 -23.13 5.90 -7.39
C ASP A 309 -23.03 7.35 -7.91
N ALA A 310 -23.11 7.54 -9.23
CA ALA A 310 -22.97 8.87 -9.82
C ALA A 310 -24.09 9.86 -9.44
N ALA A 311 -25.26 9.38 -9.02
CA ALA A 311 -26.35 10.22 -8.53
C ALA A 311 -26.13 10.72 -7.08
N SER A 312 -25.24 10.07 -6.32
CA SER A 312 -24.75 10.52 -5.01
C SER A 312 -23.41 11.27 -5.09
N ALA A 313 -22.95 11.60 -6.30
CA ALA A 313 -21.75 12.41 -6.49
C ALA A 313 -21.87 13.77 -5.79
N SER A 314 -20.86 14.08 -4.98
CA SER A 314 -20.72 15.41 -4.40
C SER A 314 -20.37 16.40 -5.50
N LYS A 315 -20.82 17.66 -5.37
CA LYS A 315 -20.37 18.73 -6.27
C LYS A 315 -18.92 19.07 -5.97
N GLU A 316 -18.15 19.38 -7.01
CA GLU A 316 -16.79 19.88 -6.82
C GLU A 316 -16.80 21.09 -5.86
N PRO A 317 -15.97 21.07 -4.81
CA PRO A 317 -15.89 22.18 -3.88
C PRO A 317 -15.27 23.41 -4.54
N ASP A 318 -15.64 24.59 -4.05
CA ASP A 318 -14.92 25.82 -4.38
C ASP A 318 -13.61 25.88 -3.58
N TRP A 319 -12.55 25.35 -4.18
CA TRP A 319 -11.22 25.18 -3.58
C TRP A 319 -10.63 26.46 -2.98
N ASP A 320 -10.98 27.64 -3.50
CA ASP A 320 -10.44 28.93 -3.05
C ASP A 320 -11.12 29.42 -1.76
N THR A 321 -12.24 28.81 -1.37
CA THR A 321 -13.04 29.22 -0.21
C THR A 321 -13.07 28.20 0.93
N LEU A 322 -12.34 27.09 0.78
CA LEU A 322 -12.31 26.01 1.76
C LEU A 322 -11.66 26.42 3.09
N ASP A 323 -12.33 26.08 4.18
CA ASP A 323 -11.75 26.16 5.53
C ASP A 323 -10.98 24.87 5.86
N TRP A 324 -9.71 24.86 5.48
CA TRP A 324 -8.82 23.72 5.71
C TRP A 324 -8.66 23.34 7.18
N ALA A 325 -8.74 24.30 8.10
CA ALA A 325 -8.64 24.03 9.54
C ALA A 325 -9.81 23.20 10.07
N THR A 326 -10.99 23.36 9.47
CA THR A 326 -12.15 22.51 9.74
C THR A 326 -12.05 21.18 8.98
N LEU A 327 -11.58 21.20 7.73
CA LEU A 327 -11.52 19.99 6.90
C LEU A 327 -10.54 18.92 7.41
N THR A 328 -9.47 19.31 8.10
CA THR A 328 -8.51 18.35 8.70
C THR A 328 -9.04 17.67 9.97
N GLN A 329 -10.14 18.16 10.54
CA GLN A 329 -10.74 17.60 11.75
C GLN A 329 -11.77 16.51 11.45
N SER A 330 -11.92 15.56 12.36
CA SER A 330 -12.97 14.54 12.27
C SER A 330 -14.35 15.20 12.40
N LYS A 331 -15.28 14.85 11.50
CA LYS A 331 -16.71 15.16 11.64
C LYS A 331 -17.34 14.45 12.84
#